data_AF-A0A1C5C229-F1
#
_entry.id   AF-A0A1C5C229-F1
#
_cell.length_a   1.000
_cell.length_b   1.000
_cell.length_c   1.000
_cell.angle_alpha   90.00
_cell.angle_beta   90.00
_cell.angle_gamma   90.00
#
_symmetry.space_group_name_H-M   'P 1'
#
loop_
_entity.id
_entity.type
_entity.pdbx_description
1 polymer ?
#
loop_
_entity_poly.entity_id
_entity_poly.type
_entity_poly.pdbx_seq_one_letter_code
_entity_poly.pdbx_strand_id
1 'polypeptide(L)'
;MLTSLEGEKLPEWIAAASAEDLPGISSFARGLERDIEAVTAGLTQPWNSGLVEGNVNRIKMLKRQTYGRAGFSLLRKRILLT
;
A
#
# COMPACT_ATOMS: atom_id res chain seq x y z
N MET A 1 8.14 -9.09 1.87
CA MET A 1 8.81 -7.77 1.71
C MET A 1 9.51 -7.77 0.37
N LEU A 2 9.61 -6.61 -0.29
CA LEU A 2 10.49 -6.43 -1.43
C LEU A 2 11.95 -6.62 -0.96
N THR A 3 12.64 -7.60 -1.52
CA THR A 3 13.99 -7.98 -1.09
C THR A 3 15.09 -7.55 -2.04
N SER A 4 14.76 -7.33 -3.32
CA SER A 4 15.74 -7.00 -4.37
C SER A 4 16.07 -5.51 -4.43
N LEU A 5 15.18 -4.64 -3.94
CA LEU A 5 15.33 -3.19 -3.88
C LEU A 5 15.71 -2.52 -5.22
N GLU A 6 15.16 -3.01 -6.33
CA GLU A 6 15.51 -2.58 -7.69
C GLU A 6 14.54 -1.51 -8.25
N GLY A 7 14.21 -0.50 -7.44
CA GLY A 7 13.26 0.55 -7.84
C GLY A 7 13.69 1.33 -9.10
N GLU A 8 14.99 1.39 -9.39
CA GLU A 8 15.53 2.01 -10.61
C GLU A 8 15.04 1.36 -11.91
N LYS A 9 14.60 0.08 -11.87
CA LYS A 9 14.05 -0.62 -13.04
C LYS A 9 12.56 -0.32 -13.29
N LEU A 10 11.93 0.45 -12.40
CA LEU A 10 10.50 0.77 -12.50
C LEU A 10 10.11 1.46 -13.83
N PRO A 11 10.89 2.41 -14.39
CA PRO A 11 10.55 3.05 -15.66
C PRO A 11 10.52 2.06 -16.83
N GLU A 12 11.45 1.11 -16.88
CA GLU A 12 11.48 0.07 -17.92
C GLU A 12 10.22 -0.81 -17.85
N TRP A 13 9.81 -1.18 -16.63
CA TRP A 13 8.59 -1.95 -16.42
C TRP A 13 7.33 -1.16 -16.80
N ILE A 14 7.24 0.13 -16.43
CA ILE A 14 6.10 0.99 -16.79
C ILE A 14 5.96 1.10 -18.31
N ALA A 15 7.07 1.28 -19.03
CA ALA A 15 7.07 1.34 -20.49
C ALA A 15 6.56 0.04 -21.12
N ALA A 16 7.07 -1.11 -20.67
CA ALA A 16 6.62 -2.43 -21.14
C ALA A 16 5.12 -2.67 -20.83
N ALA A 17 4.70 -2.44 -19.58
CA ALA A 17 3.32 -2.61 -19.13
C ALA A 17 2.32 -1.70 -19.85
N SER A 18 2.77 -0.52 -20.28
CA SER A 18 1.96 0.40 -21.07
C SER A 18 1.84 -0.01 -22.55
N ALA A 19 2.84 -0.72 -23.08
CA ALA A 19 2.87 -1.19 -24.47
C ALA A 19 2.02 -2.45 -24.71
N GLU A 20 1.82 -3.28 -23.69
CA GLU A 20 1.00 -4.50 -23.76
C GLU A 20 -0.52 -4.24 -23.95
N ASP A 21 -0.96 -2.98 -23.85
CA ASP A 21 -2.35 -2.50 -24.03
C ASP A 21 -3.44 -3.29 -23.27
N LEU A 22 -3.05 -3.89 -22.14
CA LEU A 22 -3.96 -4.57 -21.22
C LEU A 22 -4.65 -3.50 -20.35
N PRO A 23 -5.98 -3.26 -20.48
CA PRO A 23 -6.61 -2.05 -19.92
C PRO A 23 -6.36 -1.82 -18.42
N GLY A 24 -6.38 -2.88 -17.61
CA GLY A 24 -6.10 -2.78 -16.17
C GLY A 24 -4.63 -2.51 -15.84
N ILE A 25 -3.71 -3.11 -16.60
CA ILE A 25 -2.26 -3.00 -16.36
C ILE A 25 -1.74 -1.67 -16.89
N SER A 26 -2.12 -1.29 -18.11
CA SER A 26 -1.67 -0.04 -18.72
C SER A 26 -2.24 1.19 -18.00
N SER A 27 -3.48 1.12 -17.49
CA SER A 27 -4.02 2.20 -16.65
C SER A 27 -3.33 2.30 -15.28
N PHE A 28 -2.97 1.16 -14.68
CA PHE A 28 -2.19 1.12 -13.44
C PHE A 28 -0.79 1.69 -13.65
N ALA A 29 -0.08 1.28 -14.71
CA ALA A 29 1.25 1.76 -15.05
C ALA A 29 1.28 3.29 -15.24
N ARG A 30 0.34 3.86 -16.00
CA ARG A 30 0.16 5.31 -16.13
C ARG A 30 -0.16 6.00 -14.80
N GLY A 31 -0.86 5.30 -13.90
CA GLY A 31 -1.15 5.80 -12.56
C GLY A 31 0.10 5.99 -11.70
N LEU A 32 1.07 5.07 -11.82
CA LEU A 32 2.34 5.13 -11.07
C LEU A 32 3.21 6.33 -11.45
N GLU A 33 3.11 6.82 -12.69
CA GLU A 33 3.89 7.98 -13.17
C GLU A 33 3.63 9.25 -12.34
N ARG A 34 2.44 9.39 -11.74
CA ARG A 34 2.07 10.56 -10.93
C ARG A 34 2.88 10.67 -9.63
N ASP A 35 3.27 9.54 -9.07
CA ASP A 35 3.97 9.43 -7.79
C ASP A 35 5.32 8.73 -7.97
N ILE A 36 5.94 8.85 -9.16
CA ILE A 36 7.09 8.05 -9.57
C ILE A 36 8.24 8.10 -8.57
N GLU A 37 8.56 9.28 -8.03
CA GLU A 37 9.63 9.43 -7.03
C GLU A 37 9.33 8.66 -5.75
N ALA A 38 8.08 8.73 -5.27
CA ALA A 38 7.66 8.05 -4.05
C ALA A 38 7.63 6.52 -4.24
N VAL A 39 7.14 6.06 -5.39
CA VAL A 39 7.10 4.62 -5.72
C VAL A 39 8.52 4.08 -5.87
N THR A 40 9.39 4.77 -6.62
CA THR A 40 10.80 4.39 -6.75
C THR A 40 11.49 4.33 -5.38
N ALA A 41 11.29 5.34 -4.52
CA ALA A 41 11.84 5.32 -3.17
C ALA A 41 11.33 4.13 -2.34
N GLY A 42 10.04 3.81 -2.44
CA GLY A 42 9.43 2.65 -1.76
C GLY A 42 9.94 1.30 -2.29
N LEU A 43 10.39 1.25 -3.55
CA LEU A 43 10.99 0.07 -4.15
C LEU A 43 12.51 -0.02 -3.96
N THR A 44 13.21 1.08 -3.62
CA THR A 44 14.68 1.12 -3.50
C THR A 44 15.15 1.15 -2.04
N GLN A 45 14.39 1.75 -1.13
CA GLN A 45 14.81 1.89 0.26
C GLN A 45 14.59 0.59 1.06
N PRO A 46 15.43 0.30 2.08
CA PRO A 46 15.24 -0.86 2.95
C PRO A 46 14.03 -0.71 3.89
N TRP A 47 13.49 0.51 3.99
CA TRP A 47 12.35 0.81 4.84
C TRP A 47 11.06 0.33 4.19
N ASN A 48 10.15 -0.18 5.00
CA ASN A 48 8.86 -0.67 4.53
C ASN A 48 7.76 -0.30 5.52
N SER A 49 6.52 -0.26 5.03
CA SER A 49 5.35 0.06 5.84
C SER A 49 4.77 -1.13 6.59
N GLY A 50 5.41 -2.30 6.63
CA GLY A 50 4.82 -3.54 7.13
C GLY A 50 4.31 -3.46 8.57
N LEU A 51 5.07 -2.81 9.47
CA LEU A 51 4.64 -2.57 10.86
C LEU A 51 3.41 -1.66 10.92
N VAL A 52 3.39 -0.60 10.11
CA VAL A 52 2.28 0.37 10.04
C VAL A 52 1.03 -0.30 9.48
N GLU A 53 1.18 -1.06 8.38
CA GLU A 53 0.11 -1.84 7.77
C GLU A 53 -0.46 -2.90 8.71
N GLY A 54 0.39 -3.57 9.50
CA GLY A 54 -0.04 -4.50 10.53
C GLY A 54 -0.94 -3.84 11.58
N ASN A 55 -0.55 -2.65 12.07
CA ASN A 55 -1.37 -1.85 12.98
C ASN A 55 -2.69 -1.42 12.34
N VAL A 56 -2.67 -0.94 11.10
CA VAL A 56 -3.87 -0.56 10.35
C VAL A 56 -4.80 -1.77 10.17
N ASN A 57 -4.26 -2.95 9.87
CA ASN A 57 -5.04 -4.17 9.72
C ASN A 57 -5.69 -4.60 11.04
N ARG A 58 -4.95 -4.54 12.16
CA ARG A 58 -5.50 -4.78 13.50
C ARG A 58 -6.66 -3.83 13.81
N ILE A 59 -6.50 -2.53 13.53
CA ILE A 59 -7.56 -1.53 13.74
C ILE A 59 -8.78 -1.83 12.86
N LYS A 60 -8.58 -2.14 11.57
CA LYS A 60 -9.66 -2.53 10.65
C LYS A 60 -10.39 -3.78 11.16
N MET A 61 -9.67 -4.77 11.67
CA MET A 61 -10.23 -5.99 12.26
C MET A 61 -11.09 -5.67 13.49
N LEU A 62 -10.59 -4.88 14.44
CA LEU A 62 -11.36 -4.46 15.63
C LEU A 62 -12.64 -3.70 15.25
N LYS A 63 -12.58 -2.83 14.24
CA LYS A 63 -13.77 -2.14 13.71
C LYS A 63 -14.77 -3.12 13.09
N ARG A 64 -14.30 -4.10 12.30
CA ARG A 64 -15.14 -5.14 11.67
C ARG A 64 -15.83 -6.04 12.70
N GLN A 65 -15.18 -6.37 13.82
CA GLN A 65 -15.80 -7.11 14.92
C GLN A 65 -16.99 -6.39 15.57
N THR A 66 -17.14 -5.09 15.35
CA THR A 66 -18.31 -4.31 15.82
C THR A 66 -19.37 -4.12 14.75
N TYR A 67 -19.23 -4.77 13.57
CA TYR A 67 -20.07 -4.56 12.40
C TYR A 67 -20.18 -3.09 11.98
N GLY A 68 -19.12 -2.29 12.26
CA GLY A 68 -19.11 -0.85 11.98
C GLY A 68 -20.02 -0.01 12.89
N ARG A 69 -20.64 -0.60 13.92
CA ARG A 69 -21.58 0.09 14.82
C ARG A 69 -20.91 0.80 16.00
N ALA A 70 -19.63 0.51 16.26
CA ALA A 70 -18.91 1.19 17.32
C ALA A 70 -18.51 2.62 16.91
N GLY A 71 -18.93 3.60 17.70
CA GLY A 71 -18.45 4.97 17.62
C GLY A 71 -16.99 5.10 18.09
N PHE A 72 -16.41 6.28 17.90
CA PHE A 72 -14.99 6.54 18.17
C PHE A 72 -14.56 6.22 19.61
N SER A 73 -15.38 6.57 20.61
CA SER A 73 -15.08 6.33 22.03
C SER A 73 -14.87 4.84 22.35
N LEU A 74 -15.73 3.98 21.80
CA LEU A 74 -15.65 2.53 21.97
C LEU A 74 -14.48 1.95 21.18
N LEU A 75 -14.28 2.39 19.93
CA LEU A 75 -13.13 1.96 19.12
C LEU A 75 -11.79 2.32 19.79
N ARG A 76 -11.66 3.52 20.35
CA ARG A 76 -10.47 3.94 21.09
C ARG A 76 -10.19 3.03 22.28
N LYS A 77 -11.20 2.70 23.09
CA LYS A 77 -11.05 1.75 24.20
C LYS A 77 -10.60 0.37 23.71
N ARG A 78 -11.19 -0.14 22.63
CA ARG A 78 -10.83 -1.43 22.04
C ARG A 78 -9.42 -1.46 21.42
N ILE A 79 -8.88 -0.32 20.99
CA ILE A 79 -7.53 -0.25 20.44
C ILE A 79 -6.48 -0.14 21.54
N LEU A 80 -6.76 0.63 22.60
CA LEU A 80 -5.79 0.92 23.67
C LEU A 80 -5.77 -0.13 24.79
N LEU A 81 -6.87 -0.86 25.00
CA LEU A 81 -7.04 -1.80 26.12
C LEU A 81 -6.98 -3.28 25.68
N THR A 82 -6.64 -3.54 24.42
CA THR A 82 -6.49 -4.88 23.84
C THR A 82 -5.11 -4.98 23.23
#